data_AF-A0ABD0U9M9-F1
#
_entry.id   AF-A0ABD0U9M9-F1
#
_cell.length_a   1.000
_cell.length_b   1.000
_cell.length_c   1.000
_cell.angle_alpha   90.00
_cell.angle_beta   90.00
_cell.angle_gamma   90.00
#
_symmetry.space_group_name_H-M   'P 1'
#
loop_
_entity.id
_entity.type
_entity.pdbx_description
1 polymer ?
#
loop_
_entity_poly.entity_id
_entity_poly.type
_entity_poly.pdbx_seq_one_letter_code
_entity_poly.pdbx_strand_id
1 'polypeptide(L)'
;MGVGLTSARSIRLLPSSQLRLLSNRLPRNPSLLSTTQPVSTAVRRFTAITAMASAFKPEEARLPTALQPPVPPVSKFKIALCQLSVTADKSRNIAHARRAIEEAASKGAQLVLLPEIWNSPYSNESFPVYAEDIESGDGAAPSYSMLSEAARSLKITIVGGSIPERSGDHLYNTCCIFGTDGSLKGKHRKLHLFDIDIPGKITFKESKTLTAGQQPTIVDTDVGRIGVGICYDIRFQELAVLYAARGAHLICYPGAFNMTTGPLHWELLQRARAADNQVCEASPSSSYFSEYNVAYFFGKTSYL
;
A
#
# COMPACT_ATOMS: atom_id res chain seq x y z
N MET A 1 40.96 -6.58 8.62
CA MET A 1 41.13 -5.29 7.92
C MET A 1 39.77 -4.64 7.81
N GLY A 2 39.59 -3.51 8.49
CA GLY A 2 38.30 -2.84 8.59
C GLY A 2 37.95 -2.05 7.34
N VAL A 3 36.65 -2.01 7.04
CA VAL A 3 36.05 -0.88 6.34
C VAL A 3 34.76 -0.56 7.09
N GLY A 4 34.81 0.47 7.92
CA GLY A 4 33.63 1.10 8.49
C GLY A 4 33.05 2.05 7.46
N LEU A 5 31.72 2.07 7.32
CA LEU A 5 30.99 3.16 6.69
C LEU A 5 29.65 3.32 7.40
N THR A 6 29.66 4.27 8.33
CA THR A 6 28.52 4.94 8.92
C THR A 6 27.89 5.88 7.87
N SER A 7 26.58 5.76 7.62
CA SER A 7 25.75 6.91 7.23
C SER A 7 24.27 6.57 7.32
N ALA A 8 23.65 6.89 8.46
CA ALA A 8 22.22 7.10 8.53
C ALA A 8 21.90 8.42 7.79
N ARG A 9 21.24 8.36 6.64
CA ARG A 9 20.68 9.56 5.99
C ARG A 9 19.24 9.77 6.44
N SER A 10 19.08 10.61 7.46
CA SER A 10 17.81 11.28 7.76
C SER A 10 17.54 12.30 6.65
N ILE A 11 16.52 12.06 5.83
CA ILE A 11 15.99 13.07 4.91
C ILE A 11 15.09 13.99 5.73
N ARG A 12 15.61 15.16 6.13
CA ARG A 12 14.80 16.25 6.68
C ARG A 12 14.06 16.93 5.54
N LEU A 13 12.73 16.84 5.53
CA LEU A 13 11.88 17.75 4.76
C LEU A 13 11.92 19.13 5.43
N LEU A 14 12.29 20.15 4.67
CA LEU A 14 12.27 21.56 5.11
C LEU A 14 10.81 22.04 5.23
N PRO A 15 10.46 22.84 6.26
CA PRO A 15 9.11 23.39 6.39
C PRO A 15 8.79 24.46 5.33
N SER A 16 7.55 24.42 4.84
CA SER A 16 6.96 25.30 3.84
C SER A 16 6.70 26.73 4.36
N SER A 17 7.75 27.51 4.65
CA SER A 17 7.58 28.91 5.07
C SER A 17 8.52 29.93 4.43
N GLN A 18 9.23 29.59 3.35
CA GLN A 18 9.99 30.58 2.57
C GLN A 18 9.64 30.56 1.08
N LEU A 19 8.52 31.20 0.75
CA LEU A 19 8.25 31.77 -0.56
C LEU A 19 7.51 33.09 -0.36
N ARG A 20 8.27 34.16 -0.11
CA ARG A 20 7.79 35.54 -0.21
C ARG A 20 8.74 36.35 -1.07
N LEU A 21 8.16 36.91 -2.14
CA LEU A 21 8.46 38.19 -2.77
C LEU A 21 9.87 38.37 -3.38
N LEU A 22 9.96 38.08 -4.68
CA LEU A 22 10.79 38.85 -5.61
C LEU A 22 9.92 39.91 -6.26
N SER A 23 9.80 41.10 -5.66
CA SER A 23 9.41 42.30 -6.39
C SER A 23 10.68 42.99 -6.89
N ASN A 24 10.87 42.98 -8.20
CA ASN A 24 11.98 43.67 -8.84
C ASN A 24 11.83 45.19 -8.68
N ARG A 25 12.90 45.80 -8.19
CA ARG A 25 13.09 47.25 -8.05
C ARG A 25 13.20 47.88 -9.45
N LEU A 26 12.41 48.90 -9.73
CA LEU A 26 12.69 49.88 -10.78
C LEU A 26 13.28 51.15 -10.16
N PRO A 27 14.26 51.82 -10.81
CA PRO A 27 14.91 53.00 -10.26
C PRO A 27 14.04 54.26 -10.34
N ARG A 28 14.10 55.07 -9.28
CA ARG A 28 13.48 56.40 -9.18
C ARG A 28 14.28 57.41 -10.03
N ASN A 29 13.57 58.26 -10.76
CA ASN A 29 14.12 59.49 -11.34
C ASN A 29 13.23 60.67 -10.90
N PRO A 30 13.78 61.77 -10.33
CA PRO A 30 12.97 62.89 -9.85
C PRO A 30 13.11 64.10 -10.78
N SER A 31 12.00 64.58 -11.36
CA SER A 31 11.77 66.01 -11.63
C SER A 31 10.49 66.25 -12.43
N LEU A 32 9.66 67.16 -11.90
CA LEU A 32 8.87 68.22 -12.57
C LEU A 32 7.45 68.35 -12.00
N LEU A 33 7.22 69.49 -11.35
CA LEU A 33 5.94 70.04 -10.91
C LEU A 33 5.08 70.47 -12.11
N SER A 34 3.76 70.26 -12.08
CA SER A 34 2.72 71.19 -12.57
C SER A 34 1.27 70.69 -12.34
N THR A 35 0.55 71.42 -11.49
CA THR A 35 -0.89 71.82 -11.53
C THR A 35 -2.03 70.89 -12.03
N THR A 36 -2.97 70.62 -11.10
CA THR A 36 -4.46 70.67 -11.15
C THR A 36 -5.26 69.94 -12.25
N GLN A 37 -6.08 68.95 -11.85
CA GLN A 37 -7.57 68.94 -11.87
C GLN A 37 -8.13 67.57 -11.37
N PRO A 38 -9.29 67.49 -10.69
CA PRO A 38 -9.86 66.22 -10.25
C PRO A 38 -10.67 65.56 -11.38
N VAL A 39 -10.22 64.41 -11.87
CA VAL A 39 -10.99 63.57 -12.78
C VAL A 39 -11.89 62.65 -11.95
N SER A 40 -13.21 62.83 -12.10
CA SER A 40 -14.23 61.92 -11.60
C SER A 40 -14.07 60.55 -12.27
N THR A 41 -13.64 59.54 -11.50
CA THR A 41 -13.57 58.16 -11.99
C THR A 41 -14.80 57.42 -11.48
N ALA A 42 -15.76 57.18 -12.37
CA ALA A 42 -16.94 56.38 -12.10
C ALA A 42 -16.52 54.97 -11.64
N VAL A 43 -16.95 54.59 -10.44
CA VAL A 43 -16.82 53.22 -9.92
C VAL A 43 -17.71 52.33 -10.78
N ARG A 44 -17.13 51.71 -11.82
CA ARG A 44 -17.77 50.63 -12.56
C ARG A 44 -17.81 49.43 -11.62
N ARG A 45 -19.01 49.10 -11.12
CA ARG A 45 -19.24 47.83 -10.42
C ARG A 45 -18.79 46.70 -11.35
N PHE A 46 -17.70 46.02 -10.98
CA PHE A 46 -17.37 44.74 -11.56
C PHE A 46 -18.47 43.77 -11.10
N THR A 47 -19.39 43.47 -12.00
CA THR A 47 -20.28 42.32 -11.86
C THR A 47 -19.40 41.10 -11.66
N ALA A 48 -19.60 40.38 -10.56
CA ALA A 48 -18.91 39.13 -10.31
C ALA A 48 -19.08 38.24 -11.55
N ILE A 49 -17.96 37.84 -12.15
CA ILE A 49 -17.95 36.79 -13.15
C ILE A 49 -18.42 35.55 -12.40
N THR A 50 -19.68 35.18 -12.59
CA THR A 50 -20.19 33.88 -12.17
C THR A 50 -19.27 32.86 -12.82
N ALA A 51 -18.43 32.19 -12.01
CA ALA A 51 -17.65 31.08 -12.50
C ALA A 51 -18.66 30.11 -13.13
N MET A 52 -18.59 29.96 -14.45
CA MET A 52 -19.35 28.93 -15.16
C MET A 52 -18.88 27.62 -14.56
N ALA A 53 -19.68 27.04 -13.66
CA ALA A 53 -19.47 25.68 -13.22
C ALA A 53 -19.48 24.84 -14.50
N SER A 54 -18.32 24.25 -14.80
CA SER A 54 -18.15 23.39 -15.96
C SER A 54 -19.25 22.32 -15.94
N ALA A 55 -20.07 22.26 -16.99
CA ALA A 55 -21.03 21.17 -17.18
C ALA A 55 -20.33 19.81 -17.38
N PHE A 56 -19.01 19.83 -17.64
CA PHE A 56 -18.19 18.64 -17.71
C PHE A 56 -17.89 18.14 -16.29
N LYS A 57 -18.40 16.94 -16.00
CA LYS A 57 -18.19 16.17 -14.79
C LYS A 57 -17.09 15.13 -15.03
N PRO A 58 -15.80 15.47 -14.84
CA PRO A 58 -14.69 14.56 -15.10
C PRO A 58 -14.79 13.23 -14.33
N GLU A 59 -15.52 13.22 -13.21
CA GLU A 59 -15.84 12.02 -12.43
C GLU A 59 -16.70 11.00 -13.18
N GLU A 60 -17.59 11.45 -14.07
CA GLU A 60 -18.45 10.58 -14.89
C GLU A 60 -17.66 9.92 -16.03
N ALA A 61 -16.49 10.45 -16.38
CA ALA A 61 -15.60 9.88 -17.40
C ALA A 61 -14.72 8.72 -16.86
N ARG A 62 -14.71 8.45 -15.55
CA ARG A 62 -13.95 7.33 -14.98
C ARG A 62 -14.63 5.99 -15.29
N LEU A 63 -13.86 5.03 -15.78
CA LEU A 63 -14.28 3.64 -15.97
C LEU A 63 -13.33 2.70 -15.21
N PRO A 64 -13.85 1.82 -14.33
CA PRO A 64 -15.24 1.74 -13.90
C PRO A 64 -15.66 3.00 -13.15
N THR A 65 -16.95 3.35 -13.21
CA THR A 65 -17.49 4.49 -12.47
C THR A 65 -17.14 4.36 -11.00
N ALA A 66 -16.64 5.44 -10.40
CA ALA A 66 -16.35 5.45 -8.98
C ALA A 66 -17.66 5.22 -8.22
N LEU A 67 -17.81 4.05 -7.60
CA LEU A 67 -18.93 3.80 -6.71
C LEU A 67 -18.70 4.69 -5.47
N GLN A 68 -19.78 5.29 -4.95
CA GLN A 68 -19.76 5.95 -3.66
C GLN A 68 -20.46 5.09 -2.59
N PRO A 69 -19.95 3.89 -2.22
CA PRO A 69 -20.43 3.26 -1.01
C PRO A 69 -20.13 4.19 0.17
N PRO A 70 -20.91 4.15 1.27
CA PRO A 70 -20.46 4.74 2.52
C PRO A 70 -19.07 4.18 2.83
N VAL A 71 -18.10 5.09 2.90
CA VAL A 71 -16.70 4.76 3.13
C VAL A 71 -16.47 4.86 4.63
N PRO A 72 -15.82 3.88 5.28
CA PRO A 72 -15.54 3.95 6.71
C PRO A 72 -14.70 5.21 7.01
N PRO A 73 -14.99 5.95 8.11
CA PRO A 73 -14.25 7.15 8.45
C PRO A 73 -12.78 6.81 8.70
N VAL A 74 -11.87 7.57 8.11
CA VAL A 74 -10.43 7.36 8.27
C VAL A 74 -9.85 8.42 9.20
N SER A 75 -9.04 7.97 10.15
CA SER A 75 -8.25 8.82 11.02
C SER A 75 -6.75 8.60 10.77
N LYS A 76 -5.89 9.39 11.42
CA LYS A 76 -4.45 9.19 11.34
C LYS A 76 -4.08 7.94 12.14
N PHE A 77 -3.40 6.98 11.51
CA PHE A 77 -2.94 5.76 12.17
C PHE A 77 -1.48 5.43 11.83
N LYS A 78 -0.88 4.50 12.58
CA LYS A 78 0.45 3.96 12.27
C LYS A 78 0.31 2.59 11.62
N ILE A 79 1.09 2.37 10.56
CA ILE A 79 1.20 1.08 9.89
C ILE A 79 2.62 0.53 10.10
N ALA A 80 2.73 -0.77 10.36
CA ALA A 80 4.00 -1.47 10.38
C ALA A 80 4.11 -2.43 9.19
N LEU A 81 5.24 -2.34 8.48
CA LEU A 81 5.58 -3.21 7.37
C LEU A 81 6.65 -4.20 7.86
N CYS A 82 6.26 -5.44 8.07
CA CYS A 82 7.17 -6.46 8.59
C CYS A 82 8.01 -7.05 7.45
N GLN A 83 9.33 -6.89 7.51
CA GLN A 83 10.26 -7.60 6.65
C GLN A 83 10.75 -8.85 7.38
N LEU A 84 10.34 -10.02 6.91
CA LEU A 84 10.66 -11.30 7.57
C LEU A 84 11.69 -12.07 6.75
N SER A 85 12.56 -12.80 7.44
CA SER A 85 13.43 -13.80 6.84
C SER A 85 12.73 -15.15 6.95
N VAL A 86 12.55 -15.82 5.82
CA VAL A 86 11.81 -17.08 5.75
C VAL A 86 12.77 -18.26 5.75
N THR A 87 12.46 -19.27 6.55
CA THR A 87 13.22 -20.52 6.66
C THR A 87 12.39 -21.73 6.24
N ALA A 88 12.99 -22.92 6.16
CA ALA A 88 12.26 -24.16 5.94
C ALA A 88 11.44 -24.63 7.17
N ASP A 89 11.66 -24.05 8.35
CA ASP A 89 10.92 -24.40 9.57
C ASP A 89 9.69 -23.48 9.70
N LYS A 90 8.50 -24.03 9.38
CA LYS A 90 7.22 -23.31 9.44
C LYS A 90 6.95 -22.77 10.85
N SER A 91 7.19 -23.58 11.89
CA SER A 91 6.93 -23.18 13.28
C SER A 91 7.83 -22.01 13.70
N ARG A 92 9.10 -22.03 13.28
CA ARG A 92 10.02 -20.89 13.47
C ARG A 92 9.54 -19.64 12.75
N ASN A 93 9.07 -19.76 11.50
CA ASN A 93 8.54 -18.64 10.73
C ASN A 93 7.30 -18.02 11.41
N ILE A 94 6.35 -18.84 11.86
CA ILE A 94 5.15 -18.41 12.60
C ILE A 94 5.52 -17.70 13.90
N ALA A 95 6.44 -18.27 14.68
CA ALA A 95 6.90 -17.65 15.92
C ALA A 95 7.61 -16.31 15.66
N HIS A 96 8.37 -16.18 14.56
CA HIS A 96 9.02 -14.93 14.18
C HIS A 96 8.01 -13.87 13.72
N ALA A 97 7.05 -14.25 12.88
CA ALA A 97 5.96 -13.36 12.46
C ALA A 97 5.17 -12.84 13.66
N ARG A 98 4.81 -13.71 14.62
CA ARG A 98 4.15 -13.30 15.86
C ARG A 98 4.95 -12.23 16.61
N ARG A 99 6.24 -12.47 16.87
CA ARG A 99 7.09 -11.50 17.59
C ARG A 99 7.15 -10.15 16.86
N ALA A 100 7.23 -10.17 15.54
CA ALA A 100 7.23 -8.94 14.73
C ALA A 100 5.92 -8.16 14.85
N ILE A 101 4.78 -8.86 14.85
CA ILE A 101 3.45 -8.26 15.05
C ILE A 101 3.34 -7.65 16.45
N GLU A 102 3.73 -8.39 17.48
CA GLU A 102 3.70 -7.94 18.88
C GLU A 102 4.60 -6.71 19.09
N GLU A 103 5.81 -6.71 18.52
CA GLU A 103 6.70 -5.55 18.55
C GLU A 103 6.09 -4.34 17.83
N ALA A 104 5.51 -4.53 16.65
CA ALA A 104 4.83 -3.45 15.91
C ALA A 104 3.66 -2.85 16.71
N ALA A 105 2.83 -3.70 17.32
CA ALA A 105 1.72 -3.28 18.17
C ALA A 105 2.21 -2.50 19.39
N SER A 106 3.29 -2.95 20.05
CA SER A 106 3.92 -2.24 21.17
C SER A 106 4.39 -0.82 20.82
N LYS A 107 4.73 -0.58 19.54
CA LYS A 107 5.13 0.74 18.99
C LYS A 107 3.93 1.58 18.53
N GLY A 108 2.71 1.06 18.73
CA GLY A 108 1.44 1.71 18.45
C GLY A 108 0.95 1.55 17.01
N ALA A 109 1.39 0.52 16.29
CA ALA A 109 0.80 0.18 14.99
C ALA A 109 -0.66 -0.25 15.18
N GLN A 110 -1.56 0.28 14.36
CA GLN A 110 -2.98 -0.13 14.30
C GLN A 110 -3.25 -1.06 13.11
N LEU A 111 -2.34 -1.05 12.13
CA LEU A 111 -2.32 -1.95 10.98
C LEU A 111 -0.93 -2.59 10.87
N VAL A 112 -0.89 -3.91 10.75
CA VAL A 112 0.34 -4.66 10.45
C VAL A 112 0.18 -5.39 9.13
N LEU A 113 1.22 -5.32 8.29
CA LEU A 113 1.28 -5.97 7.00
C LEU A 113 2.49 -6.93 6.96
N LEU A 114 2.24 -8.22 6.72
CA LEU A 114 3.27 -9.25 6.55
C LEU A 114 3.65 -9.41 5.05
N PRO A 115 4.80 -10.03 4.72
CA PRO A 115 5.24 -10.20 3.34
C PRO A 115 4.61 -11.43 2.64
N GLU A 116 4.86 -11.61 1.35
CA GLU A 116 4.38 -12.76 0.57
C GLU A 116 5.05 -14.07 1.01
N ILE A 117 4.25 -15.15 1.11
CA ILE A 117 4.65 -16.53 1.46
C ILE A 117 5.64 -16.53 2.64
N TRP A 118 5.22 -15.91 3.75
CA TRP A 118 6.09 -15.71 4.90
C TRP A 118 6.25 -16.96 5.77
N ASN A 119 5.37 -17.96 5.61
CA ASN A 119 5.37 -19.17 6.42
C ASN A 119 6.24 -20.31 5.87
N SER A 120 6.79 -20.18 4.66
CA SER A 120 7.46 -21.28 3.96
C SER A 120 8.40 -20.81 2.82
N PRO A 121 9.36 -21.64 2.36
CA PRO A 121 10.18 -21.29 1.21
C PRO A 121 9.36 -21.07 -0.06
N TYR A 122 9.73 -20.07 -0.86
CA TYR A 122 9.05 -19.73 -2.11
C TYR A 122 9.51 -20.64 -3.26
N SER A 123 8.85 -21.78 -3.44
CA SER A 123 9.15 -22.73 -4.52
C SER A 123 7.96 -23.65 -4.83
N ASN A 124 7.88 -24.14 -6.07
CA ASN A 124 6.83 -25.05 -6.52
C ASN A 124 6.83 -26.37 -5.72
N GLU A 125 7.99 -26.82 -5.27
CA GLU A 125 8.14 -28.02 -4.46
C GLU A 125 7.65 -27.81 -3.02
N SER A 126 7.77 -26.59 -2.50
CA SER A 126 7.35 -26.26 -1.13
C SER A 126 5.85 -25.98 -1.03
N PHE A 127 5.22 -25.35 -2.03
CA PHE A 127 3.81 -24.95 -1.89
C PHE A 127 2.87 -26.09 -1.46
N PRO A 128 2.93 -27.31 -2.01
CA PRO A 128 2.05 -28.40 -1.59
C PRO A 128 2.31 -28.89 -0.17
N VAL A 129 3.58 -28.89 0.25
CA VAL A 129 4.03 -29.39 1.57
C VAL A 129 3.65 -28.42 2.68
N TYR A 130 3.73 -27.12 2.41
CA TYR A 130 3.50 -26.07 3.41
C TYR A 130 2.08 -25.49 3.35
N ALA A 131 1.26 -25.90 2.38
CA ALA A 131 -0.10 -25.38 2.28
C ALA A 131 -0.95 -25.70 3.50
N GLU A 132 -1.78 -24.73 3.87
CA GLU A 132 -2.72 -24.83 4.97
C GLU A 132 -4.15 -24.81 4.44
N ASP A 133 -5.00 -25.68 4.96
CA ASP A 133 -6.42 -25.67 4.68
C ASP A 133 -7.12 -24.79 5.72
N ILE A 134 -7.39 -23.56 5.32
CA ILE A 134 -7.96 -22.51 6.16
C ILE A 134 -9.42 -22.79 6.53
N GLU A 135 -10.11 -23.64 5.76
CA GLU A 135 -11.55 -23.92 5.91
C GLU A 135 -11.80 -25.20 6.72
N SER A 136 -10.81 -26.09 6.83
CA SER A 136 -10.93 -27.38 7.51
C SER A 136 -11.04 -27.34 9.05
N GLY A 137 -10.91 -26.17 9.68
CA GLY A 137 -11.09 -25.98 11.13
C GLY A 137 -9.80 -26.07 11.97
N ASP A 138 -9.97 -26.23 13.29
CA ASP A 138 -8.89 -26.04 14.27
C ASP A 138 -7.72 -27.02 14.08
N GLY A 139 -6.52 -26.44 13.93
CA GLY A 139 -5.23 -27.17 13.86
C GLY A 139 -4.66 -27.36 12.47
N ALA A 140 -5.45 -27.25 11.41
CA ALA A 140 -4.99 -27.43 10.02
C ALA A 140 -4.30 -26.19 9.42
N ALA A 141 -4.55 -25.01 10.02
CA ALA A 141 -4.02 -23.74 9.55
C ALA A 141 -3.36 -22.92 10.68
N PRO A 142 -2.20 -23.37 11.21
CA PRO A 142 -1.53 -22.69 12.32
C PRO A 142 -1.12 -21.25 12.00
N SER A 143 -0.82 -20.93 10.73
CA SER A 143 -0.52 -19.55 10.31
C SER A 143 -1.77 -18.68 10.42
N TYR A 144 -2.91 -19.18 9.94
CA TYR A 144 -4.21 -18.51 10.05
C TYR A 144 -4.62 -18.29 11.51
N SER A 145 -4.59 -19.35 12.33
CA SER A 145 -4.98 -19.29 13.74
C SER A 145 -4.12 -18.30 14.52
N MET A 146 -2.81 -18.28 14.27
CA MET A 146 -1.90 -17.32 14.90
C MET A 146 -2.27 -15.87 14.56
N LEU A 147 -2.56 -15.57 13.28
CA LEU A 147 -2.91 -14.22 12.85
C LEU A 147 -4.26 -13.76 13.43
N SER A 148 -5.26 -14.64 13.43
CA SER A 148 -6.58 -14.35 14.04
C SER A 148 -6.45 -14.05 15.54
N GLU A 149 -5.69 -14.87 16.27
CA GLU A 149 -5.46 -14.67 17.70
C GLU A 149 -4.71 -13.37 17.95
N ALA A 150 -3.63 -13.09 17.21
CA ALA A 150 -2.80 -11.91 17.40
C ALA A 150 -3.58 -10.62 17.11
N ALA A 151 -4.41 -10.61 16.06
CA ALA A 151 -5.27 -9.47 15.74
C ALA A 151 -6.24 -9.16 16.89
N ARG A 152 -6.87 -10.20 17.45
CA ARG A 152 -7.80 -10.07 18.60
C ARG A 152 -7.12 -9.64 19.89
N SER A 153 -6.00 -10.27 20.24
CA SER A 153 -5.31 -10.01 21.51
C SER A 153 -4.66 -8.62 21.54
N LEU A 154 -4.12 -8.18 20.41
CA LEU A 154 -3.47 -6.87 20.26
C LEU A 154 -4.46 -5.76 19.85
N LYS A 155 -5.70 -6.11 19.44
CA LYS A 155 -6.72 -5.19 18.94
C LYS A 155 -6.24 -4.35 17.76
N ILE A 156 -5.62 -4.99 16.78
CA ILE A 156 -5.08 -4.37 15.57
C ILE A 156 -5.65 -5.04 14.32
N THR A 157 -5.65 -4.31 13.21
CA THR A 157 -5.92 -4.91 11.89
C THR A 157 -4.65 -5.58 11.38
N ILE A 158 -4.77 -6.78 10.82
CA ILE A 158 -3.63 -7.50 10.22
C ILE A 158 -3.96 -7.85 8.78
N VAL A 159 -3.16 -7.36 7.84
CA VAL A 159 -3.11 -7.92 6.49
C VAL A 159 -2.00 -8.97 6.50
N GLY A 160 -2.41 -10.23 6.50
CA GLY A 160 -1.61 -11.38 6.85
C GLY A 160 -0.56 -11.80 5.82
N GLY A 161 -0.08 -10.90 4.98
CA GLY A 161 0.87 -11.22 3.92
C GLY A 161 0.28 -12.28 3.01
N SER A 162 1.04 -13.31 2.64
CA SER A 162 0.41 -14.51 2.09
C SER A 162 1.02 -15.81 2.58
N ILE A 163 0.26 -16.89 2.42
CA ILE A 163 0.68 -18.28 2.63
C ILE A 163 0.17 -19.16 1.47
N PRO A 164 0.77 -20.34 1.23
CA PRO A 164 0.15 -21.34 0.37
C PRO A 164 -1.14 -21.84 1.05
N GLU A 165 -2.26 -21.74 0.38
CA GLU A 165 -3.56 -22.24 0.84
C GLU A 165 -3.92 -23.51 0.06
N ARG A 166 -4.44 -24.51 0.77
CA ARG A 166 -5.10 -25.68 0.19
C ARG A 166 -6.61 -25.49 0.22
N SER A 167 -7.28 -25.76 -0.89
CA SER A 167 -8.74 -25.75 -0.99
C SER A 167 -9.17 -26.76 -2.05
N GLY A 168 -9.65 -27.91 -1.59
CA GLY A 168 -9.82 -29.10 -2.42
C GLY A 168 -8.49 -29.53 -3.06
N ASP A 169 -8.53 -29.81 -4.36
CA ASP A 169 -7.36 -30.22 -5.15
C ASP A 169 -6.48 -29.04 -5.59
N HIS A 170 -6.88 -27.81 -5.26
CA HIS A 170 -6.19 -26.60 -5.68
C HIS A 170 -5.30 -26.03 -4.58
N LEU A 171 -4.23 -25.38 -5.04
CA LEU A 171 -3.31 -24.60 -4.22
C LEU A 171 -3.40 -23.14 -4.64
N TYR A 172 -3.36 -22.22 -3.69
CA TYR A 172 -3.43 -20.78 -3.95
C TYR A 172 -2.35 -20.03 -3.17
N ASN A 173 -1.93 -18.87 -3.69
CA ASN A 173 -1.16 -17.89 -2.94
C ASN A 173 -2.15 -16.92 -2.28
N THR A 174 -2.31 -17.00 -0.96
CA THR A 174 -3.48 -16.43 -0.28
C THR A 174 -3.12 -15.48 0.85
N CYS A 175 -3.67 -14.28 0.79
CA CYS A 175 -3.63 -13.25 1.83
C CYS A 175 -4.94 -13.23 2.63
N CYS A 176 -4.88 -13.47 3.93
CA CYS A 176 -6.00 -13.30 4.85
C CYS A 176 -5.92 -11.94 5.56
N ILE A 177 -7.06 -11.26 5.69
CA ILE A 177 -7.16 -9.97 6.38
C ILE A 177 -8.02 -10.14 7.62
N PHE A 178 -7.48 -9.77 8.78
CA PHE A 178 -8.13 -9.89 10.08
C PHE A 178 -8.45 -8.53 10.68
N GLY A 179 -9.65 -8.40 11.23
CA GLY A 179 -10.04 -7.24 12.02
C GLY A 179 -9.54 -7.30 13.46
N THR A 180 -9.78 -6.22 14.20
CA THR A 180 -9.37 -6.04 15.61
C THR A 180 -10.04 -7.03 16.59
N ASP A 181 -11.10 -7.70 16.16
CA ASP A 181 -11.81 -8.77 16.87
C ASP A 181 -11.25 -10.18 16.56
N GLY A 182 -10.27 -10.28 15.66
CA GLY A 182 -9.72 -11.53 15.14
C GLY A 182 -10.55 -12.19 14.04
N SER A 183 -11.68 -11.59 13.62
CA SER A 183 -12.49 -12.13 12.54
C SER A 183 -11.81 -11.95 11.19
N LEU A 184 -11.97 -12.94 10.30
CA LEU A 184 -11.54 -12.85 8.91
C LEU A 184 -12.45 -11.87 8.16
N LYS A 185 -11.91 -10.71 7.78
CA LYS A 185 -12.63 -9.68 6.99
C LYS A 185 -12.60 -10.00 5.50
N GLY A 186 -11.60 -10.73 5.03
CA GLY A 186 -11.51 -11.16 3.65
C GLY A 186 -10.30 -12.06 3.38
N LYS A 187 -10.36 -12.74 2.24
CA LYS A 187 -9.33 -13.66 1.73
C LYS A 187 -9.06 -13.31 0.27
N HIS A 188 -7.83 -12.90 -0.02
CA HIS A 188 -7.38 -12.57 -1.37
C HIS A 188 -6.47 -13.69 -1.91
N ARG A 189 -6.91 -14.37 -2.96
CA ARG A 189 -6.08 -15.31 -3.74
C ARG A 189 -5.44 -14.52 -4.88
N LYS A 190 -4.11 -14.59 -5.01
CA LYS A 190 -3.32 -13.89 -6.03
C LYS A 190 -3.93 -14.09 -7.42
N LEU A 191 -4.23 -13.00 -8.11
CA LEU A 191 -4.93 -13.04 -9.39
C LEU A 191 -3.97 -13.33 -10.54
N HIS A 192 -2.80 -12.69 -10.49
CA HIS A 192 -1.80 -12.81 -11.54
C HIS A 192 -0.61 -13.62 -11.02
N LEU A 193 -0.54 -14.88 -11.44
CA LEU A 193 0.55 -15.78 -11.08
C LEU A 193 1.88 -15.33 -11.71
N PHE A 194 2.99 -15.53 -10.98
CA PHE A 194 4.32 -15.14 -11.44
C PHE A 194 4.88 -16.16 -12.44
N ASP A 195 4.46 -16.03 -13.69
CA ASP A 195 4.99 -16.79 -14.80
C ASP A 195 5.93 -15.90 -15.61
N ILE A 196 7.23 -16.04 -15.36
CA ILE A 196 8.26 -15.31 -16.09
C ILE A 196 9.30 -16.26 -16.69
N ASP A 197 9.76 -15.88 -17.87
CA ASP A 197 10.89 -16.51 -18.53
C ASP A 197 11.78 -15.41 -19.11
N ILE A 198 12.86 -15.11 -18.41
CA ILE A 198 13.88 -14.16 -18.83
C ILE A 198 15.13 -14.98 -19.17
N PRO A 199 15.39 -15.23 -20.47
CA PRO A 199 16.49 -16.08 -20.91
C PRO A 199 17.81 -15.70 -20.26
N GLY A 200 18.49 -16.69 -19.67
CA GLY A 200 19.79 -16.52 -19.02
C GLY A 200 19.76 -15.76 -17.68
N LYS A 201 18.60 -15.39 -17.14
CA LYS A 201 18.47 -14.70 -15.84
C LYS A 201 17.58 -15.45 -14.86
N ILE A 202 16.30 -15.61 -15.19
CA ILE A 202 15.33 -16.23 -14.29
C ILE A 202 14.17 -16.81 -15.07
N THR A 203 13.85 -18.06 -14.76
CA THR A 203 12.63 -18.73 -15.24
C THR A 203 11.91 -19.26 -14.01
N PHE A 204 10.68 -18.80 -13.81
CA PHE A 204 9.82 -19.27 -12.72
C PHE A 204 8.38 -19.29 -13.23
N LYS A 205 7.68 -20.39 -12.97
CA LYS A 205 6.28 -20.58 -13.36
C LYS A 205 5.50 -21.03 -12.14
N GLU A 206 4.85 -20.07 -11.49
CA GLU A 206 4.01 -20.29 -10.30
C GLU A 206 2.77 -21.12 -10.67
N SER A 207 2.26 -20.97 -11.91
CA SER A 207 1.13 -21.73 -12.45
C SER A 207 1.34 -23.24 -12.62
N LYS A 208 2.58 -23.72 -12.48
CA LYS A 208 2.86 -25.17 -12.44
C LYS A 208 2.26 -25.84 -11.21
N THR A 209 2.02 -25.07 -10.15
CA THR A 209 1.58 -25.61 -8.86
C THR A 209 0.43 -24.83 -8.26
N LEU A 210 0.42 -23.49 -8.40
CA LEU A 210 -0.63 -22.63 -7.86
C LEU A 210 -1.72 -22.36 -8.89
N THR A 211 -2.92 -22.14 -8.38
CA THR A 211 -4.13 -21.74 -9.10
C THR A 211 -4.37 -20.25 -8.88
N ALA A 212 -4.75 -19.53 -9.93
CA ALA A 212 -5.07 -18.10 -9.85
C ALA A 212 -6.38 -17.89 -9.08
N GLY A 213 -6.44 -16.79 -8.31
CA GLY A 213 -7.69 -16.26 -7.80
C GLY A 213 -8.58 -15.73 -8.92
N GLN A 214 -9.87 -15.53 -8.63
CA GLN A 214 -10.86 -15.10 -9.62
C GLN A 214 -11.50 -13.74 -9.30
N GLN A 215 -11.24 -13.17 -8.12
CA GLN A 215 -11.93 -11.96 -7.67
C GLN A 215 -10.98 -10.99 -6.94
N PRO A 216 -11.00 -9.69 -7.30
CA PRO A 216 -10.35 -8.64 -6.51
C PRO A 216 -10.90 -8.60 -5.07
N THR A 217 -10.06 -8.20 -4.11
CA THR A 217 -10.44 -8.20 -2.69
C THR A 217 -10.30 -6.81 -2.10
N ILE A 218 -11.43 -6.30 -1.58
CA ILE A 218 -11.50 -5.05 -0.84
C ILE A 218 -12.25 -5.31 0.46
N VAL A 219 -11.74 -4.79 1.57
CA VAL A 219 -12.33 -5.00 2.90
C VAL A 219 -12.42 -3.67 3.65
N ASP A 220 -13.49 -3.51 4.42
CA ASP A 220 -13.65 -2.41 5.36
C ASP A 220 -13.10 -2.83 6.74
N THR A 221 -12.29 -1.95 7.32
CA THR A 221 -11.62 -2.17 8.61
C THR A 221 -11.67 -0.89 9.45
N ASP A 222 -11.27 -0.98 10.71
CA ASP A 222 -11.19 0.18 11.61
C ASP A 222 -10.16 1.23 11.16
N VAL A 223 -9.22 0.85 10.29
CA VAL A 223 -8.22 1.74 9.68
C VAL A 223 -8.60 2.20 8.27
N GLY A 224 -9.83 1.90 7.84
CA GLY A 224 -10.39 2.28 6.55
C GLY A 224 -10.58 1.12 5.59
N ARG A 225 -11.02 1.44 4.37
CA ARG A 225 -11.14 0.52 3.25
C ARG A 225 -9.78 0.18 2.63
N ILE A 226 -9.46 -1.12 2.55
CA ILE A 226 -8.18 -1.65 2.06
C ILE A 226 -8.43 -2.51 0.82
N GLY A 227 -7.73 -2.21 -0.28
CA GLY A 227 -7.59 -3.11 -1.43
C GLY A 227 -6.34 -3.99 -1.28
N VAL A 228 -6.39 -5.25 -1.72
CA VAL A 228 -5.26 -6.19 -1.56
C VAL A 228 -4.89 -6.81 -2.90
N GLY A 229 -3.61 -6.74 -3.27
CA GLY A 229 -3.01 -7.57 -4.32
C GLY A 229 -1.79 -8.29 -3.76
N ILE A 230 -1.26 -9.31 -4.43
CA ILE A 230 -0.03 -9.99 -4.01
C ILE A 230 1.02 -9.84 -5.11
N CYS A 231 2.15 -9.24 -4.75
CA CYS A 231 3.39 -9.21 -5.53
C CYS A 231 3.19 -8.85 -7.01
N TYR A 232 3.11 -9.85 -7.89
CA TYR A 232 2.96 -9.69 -9.33
C TYR A 232 1.68 -8.93 -9.73
N ASP A 233 0.64 -8.95 -8.89
CA ASP A 233 -0.57 -8.14 -9.07
C ASP A 233 -0.28 -6.64 -9.21
N ILE A 234 0.82 -6.13 -8.62
CA ILE A 234 1.20 -4.72 -8.75
C ILE A 234 1.50 -4.31 -10.19
N ARG A 235 1.82 -5.25 -11.09
CA ARG A 235 2.09 -4.96 -12.50
C ARG A 235 0.83 -4.62 -13.31
N PHE A 236 -0.35 -4.94 -12.79
CA PHE A 236 -1.63 -4.80 -13.47
C PHE A 236 -2.37 -3.58 -12.91
N GLN A 237 -2.25 -2.45 -13.62
CA GLN A 237 -2.82 -1.16 -13.19
C GLN A 237 -4.34 -1.21 -13.04
N GLU A 238 -5.01 -2.05 -13.83
CA GLU A 238 -6.45 -2.25 -13.83
C GLU A 238 -6.97 -2.63 -12.44
N LEU A 239 -6.20 -3.41 -11.68
CA LEU A 239 -6.54 -3.79 -10.32
C LEU A 239 -6.53 -2.58 -9.37
N ALA A 240 -5.51 -1.72 -9.48
CA ALA A 240 -5.41 -0.52 -8.65
C ALA A 240 -6.49 0.51 -8.99
N VAL A 241 -6.79 0.69 -10.28
CA VAL A 241 -7.89 1.55 -10.74
C VAL A 241 -9.22 1.06 -10.19
N LEU A 242 -9.47 -0.25 -10.21
CA LEU A 242 -10.68 -0.84 -9.65
C LEU A 242 -10.78 -0.60 -8.13
N TYR A 243 -9.66 -0.75 -7.39
CA TYR A 243 -9.64 -0.50 -5.94
C TYR A 243 -9.93 0.96 -5.61
N ALA A 244 -9.32 1.90 -6.33
CA ALA A 244 -9.56 3.33 -6.15
C ALA A 244 -11.01 3.71 -6.52
N ALA A 245 -11.53 3.19 -7.63
CA ALA A 245 -12.93 3.40 -8.03
C ALA A 245 -13.94 2.82 -7.02
N ARG A 246 -13.54 1.87 -6.18
CA ARG A 246 -14.36 1.32 -5.09
C ARG A 246 -14.09 1.97 -3.73
N GLY A 247 -13.32 3.06 -3.71
CA GLY A 247 -13.08 3.89 -2.53
C GLY A 247 -12.04 3.32 -1.57
N ALA A 248 -11.09 2.51 -2.04
CA ALA A 248 -9.96 2.10 -1.22
C ALA A 248 -9.10 3.31 -0.84
N HIS A 249 -8.75 3.43 0.44
CA HIS A 249 -7.82 4.46 0.92
C HIS A 249 -6.36 4.01 0.85
N LEU A 250 -6.18 2.70 1.01
CA LEU A 250 -4.90 2.02 1.05
C LEU A 250 -4.99 0.80 0.14
N ILE A 251 -3.96 0.59 -0.68
CA ILE A 251 -3.74 -0.67 -1.38
C ILE A 251 -2.49 -1.33 -0.78
N CYS A 252 -2.63 -2.59 -0.39
CA CYS A 252 -1.53 -3.39 0.15
C CYS A 252 -1.05 -4.41 -0.90
N TYR A 253 0.25 -4.47 -1.16
CA TYR A 253 0.87 -5.53 -1.96
C TYR A 253 1.97 -6.28 -1.18
N PRO A 254 1.64 -7.29 -0.36
CA PRO A 254 2.65 -8.24 0.12
C PRO A 254 3.46 -8.79 -1.05
N GLY A 255 4.79 -8.71 -0.97
CA GLY A 255 5.67 -9.09 -2.07
C GLY A 255 6.86 -9.93 -1.67
N ALA A 256 7.45 -10.61 -2.65
CA ALA A 256 8.77 -11.22 -2.58
C ALA A 256 9.51 -10.98 -3.92
N PHE A 257 9.78 -9.70 -4.24
CA PHE A 257 10.47 -9.33 -5.48
C PHE A 257 11.90 -9.87 -5.49
N ASN A 258 12.29 -10.50 -6.59
CA ASN A 258 13.66 -10.98 -6.77
C ASN A 258 14.64 -9.82 -7.02
N MET A 259 15.94 -10.10 -6.85
CA MET A 259 17.02 -9.12 -7.02
C MET A 259 17.24 -8.67 -8.48
N THR A 260 16.63 -9.33 -9.46
CA THR A 260 16.73 -8.93 -10.87
C THR A 260 15.69 -7.85 -11.22
N THR A 261 14.46 -8.02 -10.76
CA THR A 261 13.32 -7.16 -11.10
C THR A 261 13.04 -6.11 -10.02
N GLY A 262 13.40 -6.39 -8.77
CA GLY A 262 13.24 -5.50 -7.62
C GLY A 262 13.85 -4.12 -7.83
N PRO A 263 15.17 -4.02 -8.09
CA PRO A 263 15.85 -2.73 -8.25
C PRO A 263 15.29 -1.85 -9.38
N LEU A 264 14.68 -2.47 -10.40
CA LEU A 264 14.17 -1.76 -11.57
C LEU A 264 12.70 -1.36 -11.43
N HIS A 265 11.87 -2.22 -10.82
CA HIS A 265 10.43 -2.10 -10.94
C HIS A 265 9.71 -1.90 -9.61
N TRP A 266 10.28 -2.31 -8.47
CA TRP A 266 9.53 -2.36 -7.22
C TRP A 266 9.07 -0.97 -6.75
N GLU A 267 10.01 -0.04 -6.57
CA GLU A 267 9.69 1.33 -6.15
C GLU A 267 8.87 2.06 -7.22
N LEU A 268 9.24 1.88 -8.50
CA LEU A 268 8.57 2.53 -9.63
C LEU A 268 7.09 2.18 -9.68
N LEU A 269 6.74 0.88 -9.60
CA LEU A 269 5.37 0.42 -9.69
C LEU A 269 4.55 0.90 -8.47
N GLN A 270 5.08 0.80 -7.26
CA GLN A 270 4.42 1.31 -6.04
C GLN A 270 4.08 2.80 -6.16
N ARG A 271 5.06 3.62 -6.56
CA ARG A 271 4.87 5.06 -6.75
C ARG A 271 3.85 5.38 -7.84
N ALA A 272 3.87 4.63 -8.95
CA ALA A 272 2.90 4.78 -10.02
C ALA A 272 1.48 4.44 -9.54
N ARG A 273 1.29 3.32 -8.82
CA ARG A 273 -0.03 2.94 -8.27
C ARG A 273 -0.57 3.99 -7.32
N ALA A 274 0.27 4.50 -6.42
CA ALA A 274 -0.14 5.53 -5.47
C ALA A 274 -0.49 6.85 -6.17
N ALA A 275 0.38 7.33 -7.05
CA ALA A 275 0.23 8.63 -7.71
C ALA A 275 -0.97 8.67 -8.67
N ASP A 276 -1.11 7.67 -9.55
CA ASP A 276 -2.13 7.66 -10.60
C ASP A 276 -3.54 7.51 -10.01
N ASN A 277 -3.66 6.79 -8.90
CA ASN A 277 -4.95 6.47 -8.30
C ASN A 277 -5.29 7.35 -7.08
N GLN A 278 -4.38 8.22 -6.66
CA GLN A 278 -4.52 9.08 -5.47
C GLN A 278 -4.84 8.30 -4.19
N VAL A 279 -4.28 7.10 -4.08
CA VAL A 279 -4.40 6.20 -2.93
C VAL A 279 -3.04 6.06 -2.27
N CYS A 280 -3.03 5.73 -1.00
CA CYS A 280 -1.79 5.30 -0.38
C CYS A 280 -1.49 3.84 -0.72
N GLU A 281 -0.22 3.47 -0.67
CA GLU A 281 0.27 2.14 -1.04
C GLU A 281 1.21 1.64 0.07
N ALA A 282 1.15 0.34 0.38
CA ALA A 282 2.02 -0.32 1.34
C ALA A 282 2.43 -1.73 0.88
N SER A 283 3.74 -1.97 0.78
CA SER A 283 4.27 -3.25 0.33
C SER A 283 5.51 -3.71 1.12
N PRO A 284 5.39 -4.62 2.11
CA PRO A 284 6.54 -5.30 2.67
C PRO A 284 7.03 -6.39 1.71
N SER A 285 8.35 -6.59 1.72
CA SER A 285 8.97 -7.71 1.03
C SER A 285 9.53 -8.74 2.01
N SER A 286 9.58 -10.02 1.62
CA SER A 286 10.46 -10.98 2.30
C SER A 286 11.92 -10.57 2.08
N SER A 287 12.80 -10.83 3.05
CA SER A 287 14.19 -10.36 3.02
C SER A 287 15.19 -11.44 3.40
N TYR A 288 16.43 -11.33 2.88
CA TYR A 288 17.57 -12.11 3.35
C TYR A 288 18.09 -11.62 4.73
N PHE A 289 17.70 -10.42 5.16
CA PHE A 289 18.09 -9.79 6.42
C PHE A 289 16.87 -9.20 7.13
N SER A 290 16.64 -9.57 8.40
CA SER A 290 15.50 -9.06 9.17
C SER A 290 15.68 -7.57 9.50
N GLU A 291 14.88 -6.71 8.87
CA GLU A 291 14.81 -5.28 9.18
C GLU A 291 13.34 -4.86 9.33
N TYR A 292 13.04 -3.87 10.19
CA TYR A 292 11.67 -3.42 10.45
C TYR A 292 11.52 -1.96 10.06
N ASN A 293 10.55 -1.65 9.20
CA ASN A 293 10.21 -0.28 8.84
C ASN A 293 8.82 0.10 9.37
N VAL A 294 8.78 1.13 10.22
CA VAL A 294 7.52 1.73 10.69
C VAL A 294 7.22 2.94 9.83
N ALA A 295 6.07 2.93 9.16
CA ALA A 295 5.62 4.06 8.34
C ALA A 295 4.43 4.77 9.01
N TYR A 296 4.38 6.10 8.87
CA TYR A 296 3.29 6.91 9.40
C TYR A 296 2.28 7.18 8.29
N PHE A 297 1.01 6.84 8.54
CA PHE A 297 -0.06 7.09 7.59
C PHE A 297 -0.83 8.36 7.96
N PHE A 298 -0.99 9.28 7.01
CA PHE A 298 -1.80 10.48 7.18
C PHE A 298 -3.09 10.32 6.38
N GLY A 299 -4.20 10.06 7.06
CA GLY A 299 -5.53 9.82 6.47
C GLY A 299 -6.20 11.03 5.82
N LYS A 300 -5.46 11.92 5.17
CA LYS A 300 -6.02 13.00 4.34
C LYS A 300 -5.21 13.14 3.05
N THR A 301 -5.79 12.68 1.96
CA THR A 301 -5.45 13.12 0.61
C THR A 301 -5.81 14.60 0.53
N SER A 302 -4.87 15.48 0.82
CA SER A 302 -4.99 16.89 0.46
C SER A 302 -4.92 16.98 -1.05
N TYR A 303 -6.05 17.35 -1.68
CA TYR A 303 -6.08 17.84 -3.04
C TYR A 303 -5.06 18.98 -3.18
N LEU A 304 -4.36 19.02 -4.32
CA LEU A 304 -3.67 20.21 -4.78
C LEU A 304 -4.62 21.42 -4.77
#